data_AF-A0A409VER4-F1
#
_entry.id   AF-A0A409VER4-F1
#
_cell.length_a   1.000
_cell.length_b   1.000
_cell.length_c   1.000
_cell.angle_alpha   90.00
_cell.angle_beta   90.00
_cell.angle_gamma   90.00
#
_symmetry.space_group_name_H-M   'P 1'
#
loop_
_entity.id
_entity.type
_entity.pdbx_description
1 polymer ?
#
loop_
_entity_poly.entity_id
_entity_poly.type
_entity_poly.pdbx_seq_one_letter_code
_entity_poly.pdbx_strand_id
1 'polypeptide(L)'
;MSNATQSGSTPTNRHALTAVEKQRSQLEKLLKDPQKPAYIPPPPKDKTIRPAREMMKNVQGSSAGAGSGEFHVYKASRRREYERLKLLEEASRKETEEAEFERKRREAEEIANLKTAKNRAKRLKKKERSKGKSGSEGPSQSTSRADGEGQSNDAPIKKRRLVNGQELVFKRPGAEDLSEEESDQEAPVQTITNPSTVPVPTTQAAAVLDSTSKITIIEDS
;
A
#
# COMPACT_ATOMS: atom_id res chain seq x y z
N MET A 1 -16.78 -44.02 28.70
CA MET A 1 -15.52 -44.29 27.98
C MET A 1 -14.61 -43.09 28.18
N SER A 2 -13.56 -43.27 28.98
CA SER A 2 -12.63 -42.23 29.43
C SER A 2 -11.59 -41.93 28.35
N ASN A 3 -11.66 -40.76 27.72
CA ASN A 3 -10.64 -40.35 26.75
C ASN A 3 -9.47 -39.74 27.52
N ALA A 4 -8.46 -40.57 27.81
CA ALA A 4 -7.21 -40.16 28.43
C ALA A 4 -6.43 -39.26 27.46
N THR A 5 -6.52 -37.94 27.66
CA THR A 5 -5.63 -36.99 27.01
C THR A 5 -4.27 -37.07 27.70
N GLN A 6 -3.39 -37.91 27.13
CA GLN A 6 -1.97 -37.91 27.46
C GLN A 6 -1.44 -36.49 27.28
N SER A 7 -1.15 -35.79 28.38
CA SER A 7 -0.45 -34.52 28.36
C SER A 7 1.00 -34.78 27.98
N GLY A 8 1.25 -34.98 26.69
CA GLY A 8 2.59 -35.05 26.14
C GLY A 8 3.29 -33.73 26.41
N SER A 9 4.25 -33.74 27.33
CA SER A 9 5.19 -32.64 27.48
C SER A 9 5.88 -32.43 26.15
N THR A 10 5.63 -31.30 25.49
CA THR A 10 6.34 -30.95 24.26
C THR A 10 7.83 -30.92 24.59
N PRO A 11 8.69 -31.68 23.87
CA PRO A 11 10.12 -31.63 24.13
C PRO A 11 10.58 -30.18 23.93
N THR A 12 11.30 -29.63 24.90
CA THR A 12 11.91 -28.31 24.80
C THR A 12 13.02 -28.40 23.76
N ASN A 13 12.67 -28.27 22.49
CA ASN A 13 13.65 -28.20 21.42
C ASN A 13 14.54 -26.98 21.67
N ARG A 14 15.85 -27.20 21.80
CA ARG A 14 16.85 -26.14 22.03
C ARG A 14 17.18 -25.34 20.76
N HIS A 15 16.37 -25.49 19.71
CA HIS A 15 16.54 -24.83 18.42
C HIS A 15 15.41 -23.84 18.17
N ALA A 16 15.66 -22.85 17.32
CA ALA A 16 14.65 -21.90 16.91
C ALA A 16 13.51 -22.62 16.15
N LEU A 17 12.29 -22.52 16.68
CA LEU A 17 11.12 -23.18 16.10
C LEU A 17 10.90 -22.73 14.65
N THR A 18 10.62 -23.69 13.78
CA THR A 18 10.21 -23.42 12.39
C THR A 18 8.87 -22.68 12.35
N ALA A 19 8.55 -22.04 11.21
CA ALA A 19 7.28 -21.31 11.09
C ALA A 19 6.06 -22.21 11.34
N VAL A 20 6.13 -23.46 10.87
CA VAL A 20 5.08 -24.48 11.06
C VAL A 20 4.99 -24.90 12.52
N GLU A 21 6.11 -25.08 13.21
CA GLU A 21 6.13 -25.42 14.64
C GLU A 21 5.57 -24.30 15.52
N LYS A 22 5.83 -23.02 15.19
CA LYS A 22 5.23 -21.87 15.87
C LYS A 22 3.72 -21.85 15.71
N GLN A 23 3.21 -22.13 14.51
CA GLN A 23 1.77 -22.24 14.27
C GLN A 23 1.17 -23.42 15.03
N ARG A 24 1.82 -24.59 14.98
CA ARG A 24 1.38 -25.79 15.71
C ARG A 24 1.27 -25.54 17.20
N SER A 25 2.29 -24.96 17.83
CA SER A 25 2.25 -24.63 19.26
C SER A 25 1.18 -23.60 19.63
N GLN A 26 0.90 -22.61 18.76
CA GLN A 26 -0.21 -21.68 18.93
C GLN A 26 -1.58 -22.37 18.82
N LEU A 27 -1.75 -23.29 17.86
CA LEU A 27 -2.96 -24.08 17.70
C LEU A 27 -3.19 -25.02 18.88
N GLU A 28 -2.15 -25.74 19.33
CA GLU A 28 -2.22 -26.59 20.53
C GLU A 28 -2.65 -25.79 21.76
N LYS A 29 -2.17 -24.55 21.90
CA LYS A 29 -2.59 -23.63 22.97
C LYS A 29 -4.05 -23.17 22.84
N LEU A 30 -4.51 -22.87 21.63
CA LEU A 30 -5.91 -22.46 21.38
C LEU A 30 -6.89 -23.63 21.56
N LEU A 31 -6.51 -24.82 21.10
CA LEU A 31 -7.33 -26.03 21.15
C LEU A 31 -7.39 -26.69 22.54
N LYS A 32 -6.52 -26.27 23.47
CA LYS A 32 -6.57 -26.72 24.86
C LYS A 32 -7.92 -26.39 25.51
N ASP A 33 -8.47 -25.20 25.22
CA ASP A 33 -9.74 -24.71 25.76
C ASP A 33 -10.63 -24.16 24.63
N PRO A 34 -11.33 -25.03 23.87
CA PRO A 34 -12.06 -24.61 22.67
C PRO A 34 -13.29 -23.73 22.96
N GLN A 35 -13.74 -23.66 24.21
CA GLN A 35 -14.85 -22.80 24.64
C GLN A 35 -14.41 -21.34 24.85
N LYS A 36 -13.10 -21.08 24.96
CA LYS A 36 -12.60 -19.72 25.16
C LYS A 36 -12.55 -19.00 23.80
N PRO A 37 -13.25 -17.85 23.64
CA PRO A 37 -13.17 -17.10 22.40
C PRO A 37 -11.73 -16.64 22.15
N ALA A 38 -11.26 -16.81 20.90
CA ALA A 38 -9.94 -16.36 20.51
C ALA A 38 -9.84 -14.83 20.58
N TYR A 39 -8.80 -14.33 21.24
CA TYR A 39 -8.55 -12.89 21.32
C TYR A 39 -7.94 -12.39 20.00
N ILE A 40 -8.73 -11.64 19.24
CA ILE A 40 -8.27 -10.92 18.06
C ILE A 40 -8.02 -9.47 18.50
N PRO A 41 -6.76 -8.97 18.43
CA PRO A 41 -6.48 -7.60 18.82
C PRO A 41 -7.22 -6.62 17.87
N PRO A 42 -7.79 -5.53 18.40
CA PRO A 42 -8.33 -4.48 17.54
C PRO A 42 -7.22 -3.84 16.69
N PRO A 43 -7.57 -3.18 15.57
CA PRO A 43 -6.60 -2.48 14.76
C PRO A 43 -5.82 -1.44 15.59
N PRO A 44 -4.54 -1.19 15.26
CA PRO A 44 -3.74 -0.19 15.96
C PRO A 44 -4.41 1.19 15.83
N LYS A 45 -4.51 1.90 16.95
CA LYS A 45 -5.07 3.25 16.98
C LYS A 45 -4.02 4.27 16.53
N ASP A 46 -4.47 5.31 15.84
CA ASP A 46 -3.61 6.44 15.50
C ASP A 46 -3.14 7.18 16.75
N LYS A 47 -1.96 7.78 16.66
CA LYS A 47 -1.38 8.55 17.76
C LYS A 47 -2.18 9.85 17.91
N THR A 48 -2.81 10.04 19.06
CA THR A 48 -3.56 11.27 19.38
C THR A 48 -2.99 11.94 20.62
N ILE A 49 -2.91 13.27 20.60
CA ILE A 49 -2.56 14.06 21.79
C ILE A 49 -3.80 14.36 22.60
N ARG A 50 -3.64 14.40 23.93
CA ARG A 50 -4.73 14.76 24.84
C ARG A 50 -5.21 16.19 24.53
N PRO A 51 -6.51 16.42 24.45
CA PRO A 51 -7.04 17.76 24.20
C PRO A 51 -6.57 18.74 25.28
N ALA A 52 -6.43 20.01 24.90
CA ALA A 52 -6.14 21.07 25.85
C ALA A 52 -7.28 21.16 26.88
N ARG A 53 -6.92 21.45 28.14
CA ARG A 53 -7.91 21.62 29.20
C ARG A 53 -8.63 22.96 29.00
N GLU A 54 -9.97 22.94 29.08
CA GLU A 54 -10.81 24.12 28.84
C GLU A 54 -10.56 25.25 29.85
N MET A 55 -10.47 24.92 31.14
CA MET A 55 -10.20 25.90 32.20
C MET A 55 -9.01 25.48 33.04
N MET A 56 -8.05 26.40 33.17
CA MET A 56 -6.93 26.27 34.10
C MET A 56 -7.35 26.85 35.45
N LYS A 57 -7.33 26.03 36.51
CA LYS A 57 -7.80 26.45 37.85
C LYS A 57 -6.79 27.31 38.62
N ASN A 58 -5.50 27.22 38.25
CA ASN A 58 -4.39 27.80 39.00
C ASN A 58 -3.65 28.83 38.15
N VAL A 59 -4.35 29.84 37.62
CA VAL A 59 -3.74 30.93 36.85
C VAL A 59 -3.27 32.00 37.84
N GLN A 60 -1.96 32.16 37.99
CA GLN A 60 -1.38 33.25 38.76
C GLN A 60 -1.60 34.59 38.02
N GLY A 61 -1.77 35.70 38.75
CA GLY A 61 -2.05 37.01 38.15
C GLY A 61 -0.94 37.48 37.19
N SER A 62 -1.30 38.26 36.18
CA SER A 62 -0.40 38.64 35.08
C SER A 62 0.84 39.44 35.50
N SER A 63 0.78 40.13 36.65
CA SER A 63 1.90 40.90 37.21
C SER A 63 2.72 40.14 38.25
N ALA A 64 2.32 38.91 38.60
CA ALA A 64 3.01 38.13 39.60
C ALA A 64 4.28 37.48 38.99
N GLY A 65 5.38 37.48 39.75
CA GLY A 65 6.68 36.99 39.26
C GLY A 65 6.72 35.50 38.91
N ALA A 66 7.76 35.09 38.18
CA ALA A 66 7.96 33.70 37.79
C ALA A 66 8.18 32.81 39.03
N GLY A 67 7.26 31.87 39.27
CA GLY A 67 7.39 30.87 40.32
C GLY A 67 8.39 29.77 39.96
N SER A 68 8.87 29.02 40.95
CA SER A 68 9.82 27.91 40.75
C SER A 68 9.27 26.76 39.89
N GLY A 69 7.94 26.61 39.82
CA GLY A 69 7.27 25.60 39.00
C GLY A 69 7.02 26.01 37.54
N GLU A 70 7.18 27.29 37.19
CA GLU A 70 6.79 27.81 35.87
C GLU A 70 7.63 27.19 34.74
N PHE A 71 8.92 26.93 35.00
CA PHE A 71 9.80 26.26 34.05
C PHE A 71 9.26 24.87 33.64
N HIS A 72 8.74 24.10 34.59
CA HIS A 72 8.19 22.78 34.30
C HIS A 72 6.87 22.86 33.55
N VAL A 73 6.03 23.84 33.86
CA VAL A 73 4.80 24.12 33.10
C VAL A 73 5.13 24.42 31.64
N TYR A 74 6.10 25.32 31.41
CA TYR A 74 6.58 25.64 30.07
C TYR A 74 7.17 24.45 29.32
N LYS A 75 8.03 23.67 29.98
CA LYS A 75 8.63 22.46 29.38
C LYS A 75 7.56 21.46 28.95
N ALA A 76 6.53 21.25 29.77
CA ALA A 76 5.43 20.35 29.47
C ALA A 76 4.48 20.89 28.40
N SER A 77 4.21 22.19 28.37
CA SER A 77 3.39 22.82 27.32
C SER A 77 4.10 22.81 25.97
N ARG A 78 5.39 23.19 25.93
CA ARG A 78 6.22 23.18 24.72
C ARG A 78 6.35 21.77 24.15
N ARG A 79 6.59 20.76 24.99
CA ARG A 79 6.65 19.36 24.54
C ARG A 79 5.33 18.92 23.90
N ARG A 80 4.19 19.19 24.55
CA ARG A 80 2.86 18.87 24.00
C ARG A 80 2.61 19.59 22.67
N GLU A 81 3.05 20.84 22.56
CA GLU A 81 2.85 21.61 21.33
C GLU A 81 3.71 21.10 20.17
N TYR A 82 4.97 20.72 20.42
CA TYR A 82 5.80 20.10 19.39
C TYR A 82 5.27 18.74 18.94
N GLU A 83 4.79 17.92 19.87
CA GLU A 83 4.11 16.68 19.52
C GLU A 83 2.87 16.98 18.64
N ARG A 84 2.11 18.04 18.95
CA ARG A 84 0.91 18.42 18.22
C ARG A 84 1.21 18.90 16.80
N LEU A 85 2.18 19.78 16.66
CA LEU A 85 2.64 20.24 15.36
C LEU A 85 3.17 19.09 14.51
N LYS A 86 3.95 18.19 15.12
CA LYS A 86 4.47 16.99 14.44
C LYS A 86 3.35 16.07 13.94
N LEU A 87 2.34 15.78 14.76
CA LEU A 87 1.21 14.96 14.32
C LEU A 87 0.40 15.62 13.19
N LEU A 88 0.22 16.94 13.24
CA LEU A 88 -0.48 17.68 12.19
C LEU A 88 0.31 17.67 10.87
N GLU A 89 1.62 17.86 10.93
CA GLU A 89 2.51 17.76 9.78
C GLU A 89 2.53 16.35 9.19
N GLU A 90 2.65 15.31 10.03
CA GLU A 90 2.58 13.91 9.60
C GLU A 90 1.23 13.56 8.94
N ALA A 91 0.12 14.05 9.50
CA ALA A 91 -1.22 13.84 8.93
C ALA A 91 -1.39 14.54 7.57
N SER A 92 -0.99 15.80 7.47
CA SER A 92 -1.02 16.57 6.22
C SER A 92 -0.18 15.89 5.14
N ARG A 93 1.04 15.47 5.48
CA ARG A 93 1.91 14.74 4.56
C ARG A 93 1.27 13.44 4.08
N LYS A 94 0.73 12.64 5.01
CA LYS A 94 0.05 11.38 4.67
C LYS A 94 -1.15 11.61 3.74
N GLU A 95 -1.97 12.63 4.01
CA GLU A 95 -3.11 12.99 3.17
C GLU A 95 -2.68 13.39 1.75
N THR A 96 -1.63 14.19 1.62
CA THR A 96 -1.11 14.56 0.29
C THR A 96 -0.56 13.36 -0.48
N GLU A 97 0.19 12.48 0.17
CA GLU A 97 0.74 11.26 -0.43
C GLU A 97 -0.36 10.28 -0.85
N GLU A 98 -1.39 10.10 -0.01
CA GLU A 98 -2.56 9.26 -0.31
C GLU A 98 -3.39 9.83 -1.46
N ALA A 99 -3.64 11.14 -1.49
CA ALA A 99 -4.38 11.78 -2.57
C ALA A 99 -3.65 11.66 -3.91
N GLU A 100 -2.33 11.85 -3.93
CA GLU A 100 -1.51 11.65 -5.13
C GLU A 100 -1.50 10.20 -5.60
N PHE A 101 -1.40 9.25 -4.66
CA PHE A 101 -1.43 7.83 -4.95
C PHE A 101 -2.78 7.42 -5.55
N GLU A 102 -3.88 7.82 -4.93
CA GLU A 102 -5.24 7.49 -5.39
C GLU A 102 -5.50 8.10 -6.77
N ARG A 103 -5.04 9.33 -7.02
CA ARG A 103 -5.11 9.96 -8.35
C ARG A 103 -4.38 9.13 -9.41
N LYS A 104 -3.11 8.79 -9.16
CA LYS A 104 -2.29 7.97 -10.09
C LYS A 104 -2.90 6.59 -10.32
N ARG A 105 -3.42 5.97 -9.25
CA ARG A 105 -4.09 4.67 -9.31
C ARG A 105 -5.34 4.74 -10.18
N ARG A 106 -6.20 5.74 -9.96
CA ARG A 106 -7.42 5.94 -10.75
C ARG A 106 -7.12 6.19 -12.22
N GLU A 107 -6.14 7.03 -12.54
CA GLU A 107 -5.70 7.26 -13.92
C GLU A 107 -5.23 5.97 -14.59
N ALA A 108 -4.43 5.15 -13.89
CA ALA A 108 -3.96 3.87 -14.40
C ALA A 108 -5.13 2.88 -14.64
N GLU A 109 -6.07 2.80 -13.70
CA GLU A 109 -7.27 1.97 -13.81
C GLU A 109 -8.16 2.43 -14.98
N GLU A 110 -8.37 3.73 -15.15
CA GLU A 110 -9.13 4.30 -16.27
C GLU A 110 -8.48 3.97 -17.62
N ILE A 111 -7.16 4.14 -17.76
CA ILE A 111 -6.43 3.79 -18.99
C ILE A 111 -6.55 2.28 -19.29
N ALA A 112 -6.42 1.43 -18.28
CA ALA A 112 -6.59 -0.02 -18.43
C ALA A 112 -8.02 -0.38 -18.84
N ASN A 113 -9.02 0.26 -18.24
CA ASN A 113 -10.44 0.08 -18.53
C ASN A 113 -10.78 0.53 -19.95
N LEU A 114 -10.28 1.69 -20.41
CA LEU A 114 -10.48 2.17 -21.78
C LEU A 114 -9.90 1.21 -22.81
N LYS A 115 -8.68 0.71 -22.59
CA LYS A 115 -8.04 -0.31 -23.46
C LYS A 115 -8.86 -1.60 -23.50
N THR A 116 -9.30 -2.07 -22.33
CA THR A 116 -10.08 -3.30 -22.19
C THR A 116 -11.46 -3.17 -22.84
N ALA A 117 -12.15 -2.03 -22.63
CA ALA A 117 -13.45 -1.72 -23.21
C ALA A 117 -13.37 -1.65 -24.74
N LYS A 118 -12.36 -0.97 -25.29
CA LYS A 118 -12.11 -0.90 -26.74
C LYS A 118 -11.92 -2.29 -27.34
N ASN A 119 -11.14 -3.14 -26.69
CA ASN A 119 -10.90 -4.52 -27.14
C ASN A 119 -12.15 -5.41 -27.00
N ARG A 120 -12.91 -5.25 -25.92
CA ARG A 120 -14.20 -5.93 -25.70
C ARG A 120 -15.22 -5.54 -26.77
N ALA A 121 -15.36 -4.25 -27.08
CA ALA A 121 -16.25 -3.75 -28.13
C ALA A 121 -15.91 -4.34 -29.50
N LYS A 122 -14.61 -4.41 -29.86
CA LYS A 122 -14.16 -5.07 -31.10
C LYS A 122 -14.56 -6.55 -31.16
N ARG A 123 -14.40 -7.29 -30.06
CA ARG A 123 -14.78 -8.71 -29.98
C ARG A 123 -16.30 -8.90 -30.08
N LEU A 124 -17.09 -8.06 -29.41
CA LEU A 124 -18.55 -8.11 -29.47
C LEU A 124 -19.07 -7.83 -30.89
N LYS A 125 -18.56 -6.79 -31.55
CA LYS A 125 -18.90 -6.48 -32.95
C LYS A 125 -18.55 -7.63 -33.91
N LYS A 126 -17.42 -8.32 -33.68
CA LYS A 126 -17.07 -9.52 -34.47
C LYS A 126 -18.03 -10.68 -34.20
N LYS A 127 -18.38 -10.92 -32.93
CA LYS A 127 -19.32 -11.97 -32.51
C LYS A 127 -20.72 -11.75 -33.09
N GLU A 128 -21.20 -10.51 -33.08
CA GLU A 128 -22.49 -10.13 -33.67
C GLU A 128 -22.50 -10.38 -35.18
N ARG A 129 -21.46 -9.95 -35.90
CA ARG A 129 -21.29 -10.22 -37.34
C ARG A 129 -21.25 -11.71 -37.67
N SER A 130 -20.58 -12.54 -36.86
CA SER A 130 -20.57 -13.98 -37.08
C SER A 130 -21.93 -14.63 -36.79
N LYS A 131 -22.66 -14.14 -35.78
CA LYS A 131 -23.99 -14.66 -35.42
C LYS A 131 -25.05 -14.31 -36.48
N GLY A 132 -24.99 -13.12 -37.06
CA GLY A 132 -25.84 -12.74 -38.19
C GLY A 132 -25.57 -13.57 -39.45
N LYS A 133 -24.33 -14.04 -39.64
CA LYS A 133 -23.97 -14.91 -40.77
C LYS A 133 -24.31 -16.38 -40.56
N SER A 134 -24.49 -16.82 -39.32
CA SER A 134 -24.94 -18.18 -38.96
C SER A 134 -26.44 -18.28 -38.66
N GLY A 135 -27.19 -17.16 -38.68
CA GLY A 135 -28.62 -17.10 -38.36
C GLY A 135 -29.55 -16.99 -39.57
N SER A 136 -29.01 -16.99 -40.80
CA SER A 136 -29.76 -16.94 -42.06
C SER A 136 -30.00 -18.32 -42.69
N GLU A 137 -29.71 -19.41 -41.98
CA GLU A 137 -30.04 -20.78 -42.41
C GLU A 137 -30.80 -21.43 -41.26
N GLY A 138 -32.07 -21.75 -41.51
CA GLY A 138 -32.88 -22.62 -40.65
C GLY A 138 -32.33 -24.06 -40.63
N PRO A 139 -32.94 -24.96 -39.86
CA PRO A 139 -32.33 -26.21 -39.43
C PRO A 139 -32.25 -27.21 -40.58
N SER A 140 -31.04 -27.49 -41.08
CA SER A 140 -30.81 -28.67 -41.92
C SER A 140 -30.14 -29.77 -41.10
N GLN A 141 -31.01 -30.69 -40.69
CA GLN A 141 -30.69 -32.04 -40.29
C GLN A 141 -29.88 -32.72 -41.42
N SER A 142 -28.60 -32.98 -41.22
CA SER A 142 -27.96 -34.13 -41.86
C SER A 142 -26.93 -34.75 -40.92
N THR A 143 -27.33 -35.91 -40.45
CA THR A 143 -26.51 -36.91 -39.81
C THR A 143 -25.49 -37.45 -40.81
N SER A 144 -24.20 -37.36 -40.50
CA SER A 144 -23.25 -38.40 -40.88
C SER A 144 -22.25 -38.60 -39.75
N ARG A 145 -22.33 -39.79 -39.15
CA ARG A 145 -21.38 -40.34 -38.20
C ARG A 145 -20.11 -40.74 -38.97
N ALA A 146 -18.94 -40.45 -38.42
CA ALA A 146 -17.79 -41.36 -38.43
C ALA A 146 -16.69 -40.83 -37.50
N ASP A 147 -16.50 -41.54 -36.39
CA ASP A 147 -15.25 -41.62 -35.63
C ASP A 147 -14.06 -41.93 -36.55
N GLY A 148 -12.87 -41.38 -36.25
CA GLY A 148 -11.64 -41.69 -36.96
C GLY A 148 -10.45 -40.85 -36.50
N GLU A 149 -9.57 -41.48 -35.72
CA GLU A 149 -8.30 -40.97 -35.21
C GLU A 149 -7.32 -40.45 -36.29
N GLY A 150 -6.48 -39.50 -35.88
CA GLY A 150 -5.06 -39.39 -36.23
C GLY A 150 -4.65 -39.23 -37.70
N GLN A 151 -4.29 -38.01 -38.11
CA GLN A 151 -2.92 -37.71 -38.60
C GLN A 151 -2.75 -36.23 -38.97
N SER A 152 -1.68 -35.67 -38.39
CA SER A 152 -0.87 -34.52 -38.82
C SER A 152 -1.28 -33.77 -40.08
N ASN A 153 -1.55 -32.46 -39.94
CA ASN A 153 -1.05 -31.48 -40.89
C ASN A 153 -0.76 -30.14 -40.19
N ASP A 154 0.52 -29.81 -40.28
CA ASP A 154 1.23 -28.62 -39.86
C ASP A 154 0.51 -27.32 -40.27
N ALA A 155 -0.01 -26.59 -39.29
CA ALA A 155 -0.55 -25.25 -39.49
C ALA A 155 0.59 -24.24 -39.30
N PRO A 156 0.94 -23.41 -40.30
CA PRO A 156 2.14 -22.61 -40.24
C PRO A 156 1.98 -21.55 -39.15
N ILE A 157 2.86 -21.63 -38.14
CA ILE A 157 3.08 -20.66 -37.07
C ILE A 157 3.56 -19.34 -37.69
N LYS A 158 2.65 -18.62 -38.35
CA LYS A 158 2.94 -17.32 -38.94
C LYS A 158 2.89 -16.26 -37.83
N LYS A 159 4.10 -15.80 -37.48
CA LYS A 159 4.46 -14.51 -36.88
C LYS A 159 4.43 -14.46 -35.35
N ARG A 160 5.38 -15.19 -34.72
CA ARG A 160 5.98 -14.72 -33.45
C ARG A 160 6.64 -13.37 -33.74
N ARG A 161 6.27 -12.33 -33.00
CA ARG A 161 6.79 -10.97 -33.14
C ARG A 161 8.25 -10.95 -32.67
N LEU A 162 9.17 -11.02 -33.61
CA LEU A 162 10.58 -10.72 -33.41
C LEU A 162 10.70 -9.21 -33.20
N VAL A 163 10.91 -8.77 -31.97
CA VAL A 163 11.36 -7.40 -31.71
C VAL A 163 12.88 -7.49 -31.66
N ASN A 164 13.54 -6.84 -32.61
CA ASN A 164 14.99 -6.65 -32.69
C ASN A 164 15.85 -7.91 -32.88
N GLY A 165 15.41 -8.88 -33.68
CA GLY A 165 16.28 -9.94 -34.19
C GLY A 165 16.73 -11.01 -33.18
N GLN A 166 16.41 -10.86 -31.89
CA GLN A 166 16.70 -11.87 -30.88
C GLN A 166 15.46 -12.69 -30.53
N GLU A 167 15.59 -14.01 -30.62
CA GLU A 167 14.56 -14.96 -30.26
C GLU A 167 14.42 -15.01 -28.73
N LEU A 168 13.31 -14.50 -28.20
CA LEU A 168 12.98 -14.63 -26.78
C LEU A 168 12.60 -16.08 -26.49
N VAL A 169 13.60 -16.88 -26.10
CA VAL A 169 13.41 -18.21 -25.51
C VAL A 169 13.09 -18.02 -24.03
N PHE A 170 11.84 -18.28 -23.64
CA PHE A 170 11.44 -18.29 -22.24
C PHE A 170 12.14 -19.46 -21.52
N LYS A 171 13.10 -19.16 -20.64
CA LYS A 171 13.67 -20.16 -19.73
C LYS A 171 12.56 -20.69 -18.81
N ARG A 172 12.43 -22.02 -18.74
CA ARG A 172 11.58 -22.69 -17.76
C ARG A 172 12.26 -22.60 -16.38
N PRO A 173 11.52 -22.45 -15.28
CA PRO A 173 12.11 -22.44 -13.94
C PRO A 173 12.80 -23.80 -13.70
N GLY A 174 14.13 -23.80 -13.56
CA GLY A 174 14.92 -25.01 -13.23
C GLY A 174 16.02 -25.45 -14.22
N ALA A 175 16.34 -24.67 -15.27
CA ALA A 175 17.50 -24.94 -16.12
C ALA A 175 18.72 -24.12 -15.67
N GLU A 176 19.61 -24.76 -14.93
CA GLU A 176 20.95 -24.26 -14.60
C GLU A 176 21.84 -24.40 -15.83
N ASP A 177 22.49 -23.32 -16.25
CA ASP A 177 23.67 -23.42 -17.12
C ASP A 177 24.70 -22.40 -16.66
N LEU A 178 25.86 -22.96 -16.34
CA LEU A 178 27.13 -22.33 -15.98
C LEU A 178 27.79 -21.79 -17.25
N SER A 179 27.96 -20.48 -17.33
CA SER A 179 28.99 -19.88 -18.17
C SER A 179 29.50 -18.62 -17.48
N GLU A 180 30.55 -18.82 -16.70
CA GLU A 180 31.41 -17.78 -16.16
C GLU A 180 32.11 -17.07 -17.32
N GLU A 181 31.95 -15.75 -17.45
CA GLU A 181 33.06 -14.88 -17.84
C GLU A 181 32.97 -13.58 -17.01
N GLU A 182 34.05 -13.39 -16.26
CA GLU A 182 34.39 -12.32 -15.35
C GLU A 182 34.88 -11.10 -16.15
N SER A 183 34.36 -9.90 -15.86
CA SER A 183 35.04 -8.65 -16.19
C SER A 183 34.60 -7.55 -15.24
N ASP A 184 35.37 -7.37 -14.16
CA ASP A 184 35.31 -6.23 -13.26
C ASP A 184 35.84 -4.95 -13.94
N GLN A 185 35.05 -3.88 -13.92
CA GLN A 185 35.56 -2.50 -13.97
C GLN A 185 34.74 -1.61 -13.04
N GLU A 186 35.36 -1.22 -11.92
CA GLU A 186 34.94 -0.18 -10.99
C GLU A 186 35.14 1.23 -11.57
N ALA A 187 34.24 2.17 -11.25
CA ALA A 187 34.49 3.57 -10.86
C ALA A 187 33.12 4.31 -10.63
N PRO A 188 33.07 5.49 -9.99
CA PRO A 188 33.05 5.64 -8.54
C PRO A 188 31.80 6.40 -8.02
N VAL A 189 31.53 6.21 -6.73
CA VAL A 189 30.46 6.84 -5.94
C VAL A 189 30.69 8.35 -5.79
N GLN A 190 29.73 9.17 -6.22
CA GLN A 190 29.71 10.61 -5.95
C GLN A 190 29.06 10.88 -4.58
N THR A 191 29.89 11.17 -3.59
CA THR A 191 29.50 11.79 -2.32
C THR A 191 29.35 13.30 -2.51
N ILE A 192 28.13 13.82 -2.38
CA ILE A 192 27.88 15.26 -2.38
C ILE A 192 28.02 15.75 -0.93
N THR A 193 29.16 16.35 -0.61
CA THR A 193 29.38 17.08 0.64
C THR A 193 29.19 18.59 0.38
N ASN A 194 28.22 19.17 1.08
CA ASN A 194 27.87 20.59 1.06
C ASN A 194 29.05 21.50 1.44
N PRO A 195 29.19 22.68 0.81
CA PRO A 195 29.99 23.76 1.38
C PRO A 195 29.14 24.99 1.78
N SER A 196 29.66 25.64 2.81
CA SER A 196 29.55 27.07 3.11
C SER A 196 28.48 27.55 4.10
N THR A 197 28.99 27.69 5.32
CA THR A 197 28.71 28.72 6.33
C THR A 197 28.69 30.16 5.77
N VAL A 198 28.11 31.05 6.59
CA VAL A 198 28.07 32.54 6.67
C VAL A 198 26.93 33.28 5.95
N PRO A 199 26.48 34.46 6.45
CA PRO A 199 26.18 34.86 7.82
C PRO A 199 24.78 35.53 7.95
N VAL A 200 24.36 35.77 9.20
CA VAL A 200 23.12 36.47 9.58
C VAL A 200 23.15 37.95 9.16
N PRO A 201 22.04 38.51 8.65
CA PRO A 201 21.76 39.93 8.83
C PRO A 201 20.57 40.16 9.77
N THR A 202 20.85 40.87 10.86
CA THR A 202 19.90 41.62 11.67
C THR A 202 19.37 42.80 10.85
N THR A 203 18.05 42.88 10.65
CA THR A 203 17.40 44.15 10.32
C THR A 203 15.99 44.24 10.93
N GLN A 204 15.63 45.48 11.23
CA GLN A 204 14.64 45.95 12.19
C GLN A 204 13.17 45.72 11.83
N ALA A 205 12.35 45.96 12.86
CA ALA A 205 10.90 45.94 12.88
C ALA A 205 10.21 46.75 11.77
N ALA A 206 9.08 46.23 11.29
CA ALA A 206 8.05 47.01 10.61
C ALA A 206 6.64 46.43 10.88
N ALA A 207 5.68 47.33 10.85
CA ALA A 207 4.34 47.32 11.40
C ALA A 207 3.39 46.17 10.98
N VAL A 208 2.49 45.88 11.93
CA VAL A 208 1.22 45.16 11.78
C VAL A 208 0.33 45.89 10.76
N LEU A 209 -0.13 45.19 9.71
CA LEU A 209 -1.25 45.62 8.89
C LEU A 209 -2.40 44.64 9.10
N ASP A 210 -3.38 45.11 9.86
CA ASP A 210 -4.66 44.47 10.14
C ASP A 210 -5.53 44.55 8.88
N SER A 211 -5.88 43.42 8.27
CA SER A 211 -6.82 43.39 7.14
C SER A 211 -7.55 42.05 7.04
N THR A 212 -8.70 41.93 7.71
CA THR A 212 -9.82 41.10 7.21
C THR A 212 -11.15 41.59 7.80
N SER A 213 -11.69 42.67 7.24
CA SER A 213 -13.11 43.01 7.41
C SER A 213 -13.94 41.93 6.72
N LYS A 214 -14.62 41.08 7.50
CA LYS A 214 -15.55 40.05 7.04
C LYS A 214 -16.73 40.68 6.29
N ILE A 215 -16.90 40.36 5.01
CA ILE A 215 -18.13 40.63 4.28
C ILE A 215 -19.11 39.51 4.62
N THR A 216 -20.21 39.86 5.28
CA THR A 216 -21.36 38.95 5.52
C THR A 216 -22.40 39.29 4.46
N ILE A 217 -22.73 38.32 3.60
CA ILE A 217 -23.85 38.42 2.66
C ILE A 217 -25.08 37.87 3.39
N ILE A 218 -26.10 38.71 3.51
CA ILE A 218 -27.42 38.34 4.02
C ILE A 218 -28.29 38.09 2.77
N GLU A 219 -28.74 36.86 2.56
CA GLU A 219 -29.80 36.55 1.59
C GLU A 219 -31.16 36.75 2.30
N ASP A 220 -31.90 37.77 1.86
CA ASP A 220 -33.31 37.94 2.22
C ASP A 220 -34.18 36.96 1.41
N SER A 221 -35.28 36.54 2.05
CA SER A 221 -36.22 35.48 1.68
C SER A 221 -37.08 35.75 0.44
#